data_AF-W6TJ25-F1
#
_entry.id   AF-W6TJ25-F1
#
_cell.length_a   1.000
_cell.length_b   1.000
_cell.length_c   1.000
_cell.angle_alpha   90.00
_cell.angle_beta   90.00
_cell.angle_gamma   90.00
#
_symmetry.space_group_name_H-M   'P 1'
#
loop_
_entity.id
_entity.type
_entity.pdbx_description
1 polymer ?
#
loop_
_entity_poly.entity_id
_entity_poly.type
_entity_poly.pdbx_seq_one_letter_code
_entity_poly.pdbx_strand_id
1 'polypeptide(L)'
;MLIIYFVKICVAQIKCRIFRFNEILNELKVNCEYAIQNKVDILVFPFIFIEGIEYENLFYRPEYVKKILYCIDFIKGQVDAGLCVVFGHYNFYDGKLFDCISVVSDHQYILTTREVNVPVLFSYKGQSIAVLNLDDELLFHKSQYKFHDSFSKIDYLVIPSKSYFTCEKNNLRLEFFKDVAIKIIWKLLMPIYMAFMIL
;
A
#
# COMPACT_ATOMS: atom_id res chain seq x y z
N MET A 1 -20.89 26.77 -8.45
CA MET A 1 -20.85 25.49 -9.18
C MET A 1 -19.93 24.56 -8.41
N LEU A 2 -20.46 23.52 -7.78
CA LEU A 2 -19.67 22.60 -6.94
C LEU A 2 -19.09 21.53 -7.87
N ILE A 3 -17.80 21.65 -8.22
CA ILE A 3 -17.11 20.62 -9.01
C ILE A 3 -16.72 19.51 -8.04
N ILE A 4 -17.45 18.39 -8.09
CA ILE A 4 -17.09 17.19 -7.32
C ILE A 4 -15.99 16.47 -8.10
N TYR A 5 -14.77 16.47 -7.55
CA TYR A 5 -13.65 15.71 -8.10
C TYR A 5 -13.72 14.28 -7.55
N PHE A 6 -13.75 13.29 -8.45
CA PHE A 6 -13.64 11.88 -8.07
C PHE A 6 -12.22 11.42 -8.35
N VAL A 7 -11.58 10.83 -7.34
CA VAL A 7 -10.25 10.25 -7.47
C VAL A 7 -10.37 8.86 -8.11
N LYS A 8 -9.70 8.67 -9.25
CA LYS A 8 -9.55 7.37 -9.92
C LYS A 8 -8.39 6.60 -9.29
N ILE A 9 -8.71 5.56 -8.55
CA ILE A 9 -7.73 4.67 -7.91
C ILE A 9 -7.52 3.42 -8.78
N CYS A 10 -6.27 3.05 -9.03
CA CYS A 10 -5.87 1.80 -9.66
C CYS A 10 -5.10 0.95 -8.64
N VAL A 11 -5.39 -0.35 -8.58
CA VAL A 11 -4.66 -1.31 -7.74
C VAL A 11 -3.87 -2.23 -8.65
N ALA A 12 -2.55 -2.16 -8.58
CA ALA A 12 -1.65 -3.01 -9.34
C ALA A 12 -1.31 -4.26 -8.53
N GLN A 13 -1.84 -5.41 -8.94
CA GLN A 13 -1.52 -6.70 -8.34
C GLN A 13 -0.28 -7.28 -9.03
N ILE A 14 0.90 -6.98 -8.47
CA ILE A 14 2.19 -7.45 -9.00
C ILE A 14 2.71 -8.65 -8.21
N LYS A 15 3.50 -9.50 -8.88
CA LYS A 15 4.19 -10.60 -8.22
C LYS A 15 5.59 -10.16 -7.81
N CYS A 16 5.82 -10.03 -6.50
CA CYS A 16 7.18 -9.89 -5.99
C CYS A 16 7.97 -11.18 -6.20
N ARG A 17 9.26 -11.05 -6.51
CA ARG A 17 10.18 -12.18 -6.74
C ARG A 17 11.52 -11.90 -6.06
N ILE A 18 11.98 -12.78 -5.18
CA ILE A 18 13.27 -12.67 -4.48
C ILE A 18 14.40 -12.41 -5.49
N PHE A 19 15.23 -11.42 -5.19
CA PHE A 19 16.42 -11.01 -5.95
C PHE A 19 16.19 -10.56 -7.41
N ARG A 20 14.96 -10.56 -7.92
CA ARG A 20 14.64 -10.10 -9.27
C ARG A 20 14.31 -8.62 -9.33
N PHE A 21 15.16 -7.80 -8.72
CA PHE A 21 14.94 -6.35 -8.57
C PHE A 21 14.61 -5.66 -9.89
N ASN A 22 15.37 -5.94 -10.96
CA ASN A 22 15.14 -5.29 -12.26
C ASN A 22 13.79 -5.68 -12.87
N GLU A 23 13.33 -6.91 -12.71
CA GLU A 23 12.01 -7.35 -13.19
C GLU A 23 10.91 -6.61 -12.44
N ILE A 24 11.02 -6.53 -11.11
CA ILE A 24 10.07 -5.80 -10.25
C ILE A 24 10.03 -4.32 -10.64
N LEU A 25 11.19 -3.68 -10.79
CA LEU A 25 11.28 -2.26 -11.19
C LEU A 25 10.69 -2.01 -12.58
N ASN A 26 10.88 -2.94 -13.52
CA ASN A 26 10.29 -2.83 -14.86
C ASN A 26 8.77 -2.98 -14.81
N GLU A 27 8.25 -3.92 -14.03
CA GLU A 27 6.81 -4.10 -13.83
C GLU A 27 6.18 -2.87 -13.16
N LEU A 28 6.83 -2.31 -12.15
CA LEU A 28 6.43 -1.04 -11.52
C LEU A 28 6.36 0.10 -12.54
N LYS A 29 7.40 0.25 -13.37
CA LYS A 29 7.47 1.28 -14.41
C LYS A 29 6.32 1.16 -15.41
N VAL A 30 6.06 -0.05 -15.93
CA VAL A 30 4.96 -0.32 -16.86
C VAL A 30 3.61 0.03 -16.23
N ASN A 31 3.41 -0.29 -14.95
CA ASN A 31 2.17 0.06 -14.25
C ASN A 31 2.03 1.58 -14.03
N CYS A 32 3.12 2.30 -13.74
CA CYS A 32 3.10 3.77 -13.68
C CYS A 32 2.74 4.39 -15.04
N GLU A 33 3.36 3.92 -16.12
CA GLU A 33 3.06 4.38 -17.49
C GLU A 33 1.59 4.12 -17.85
N TYR A 34 1.08 2.93 -17.54
CA TYR A 34 -0.33 2.59 -17.72
C TYR A 34 -1.26 3.52 -16.92
N ALA A 35 -0.94 3.78 -15.65
CA ALA A 35 -1.72 4.64 -14.79
C ALA A 35 -1.80 6.07 -15.34
N ILE A 36 -0.68 6.63 -15.79
CA ILE A 36 -0.60 7.95 -16.42
C ILE A 36 -1.45 8.01 -17.69
N GLN A 37 -1.28 7.05 -18.60
CA GLN A 37 -2.06 6.97 -19.86
C GLN A 37 -3.57 6.88 -19.61
N ASN A 38 -3.97 6.24 -18.51
CA ASN A 38 -5.36 6.05 -18.13
C ASN A 38 -5.88 7.14 -17.18
N LYS A 39 -5.13 8.23 -16.95
CA LYS A 39 -5.50 9.34 -16.05
C LYS A 39 -5.90 8.83 -14.65
N VAL A 40 -5.16 7.86 -14.15
CA VAL A 40 -5.29 7.38 -12.77
C VAL A 40 -4.72 8.45 -11.85
N ASP A 41 -5.42 8.73 -10.77
CA ASP A 41 -5.00 9.70 -9.76
C ASP A 41 -4.11 9.05 -8.72
N ILE A 42 -4.44 7.82 -8.30
CA ILE A 42 -3.70 7.06 -7.30
C ILE A 42 -3.45 5.63 -7.80
N LEU A 43 -2.20 5.21 -7.84
CA LEU A 43 -1.78 3.85 -8.13
C LEU A 43 -1.29 3.18 -6.84
N VAL A 44 -1.92 2.06 -6.48
CA VAL A 44 -1.60 1.31 -5.27
C VAL A 44 -0.89 0.03 -5.65
N PHE A 45 0.35 -0.13 -5.20
CA PHE A 45 1.06 -1.40 -5.23
C PHE A 45 0.88 -2.14 -3.91
N PRO A 46 1.01 -3.49 -3.90
CA PRO A 46 1.16 -4.24 -2.67
C PRO A 46 2.44 -3.83 -1.94
N PHE A 47 2.71 -4.53 -0.84
CA PHE A 47 4.00 -4.46 -0.21
C PHE A 47 5.06 -5.04 -1.18
N ILE A 48 6.12 -4.30 -1.44
CA ILE A 48 7.18 -4.68 -2.37
C ILE A 48 8.40 -5.20 -1.63
N PHE A 49 9.15 -6.08 -2.29
CA PHE A 49 10.33 -6.74 -1.73
C PHE A 49 10.06 -7.56 -0.45
N ILE A 50 8.80 -8.02 -0.25
CA ILE A 50 8.37 -8.79 0.93
C ILE A 50 9.20 -10.05 1.14
N GLU A 51 9.48 -10.80 0.06
CA GLU A 51 10.05 -12.14 0.12
C GLU A 51 11.49 -12.17 0.69
N GLY A 52 12.12 -11.00 0.90
CA GLY A 52 13.33 -10.90 1.71
C GLY A 52 13.16 -11.22 3.19
N ILE A 53 11.94 -11.10 3.74
CA ILE A 53 11.64 -11.39 5.17
C ILE A 53 11.87 -12.84 5.54
N GLU A 54 11.61 -13.78 4.64
CA GLU A 54 11.86 -15.21 4.88
C GLU A 54 13.33 -15.48 5.21
N TYR A 55 14.21 -14.51 4.93
CA TYR A 55 15.62 -14.52 5.23
C TYR A 55 15.98 -13.28 6.04
N GLU A 56 15.49 -13.16 7.28
CA GLU A 56 15.81 -12.05 8.21
C GLU A 56 17.31 -11.67 8.21
N ASN A 57 18.19 -12.67 8.06
CA ASN A 57 19.64 -12.53 7.91
C ASN A 57 20.09 -11.60 6.77
N LEU A 58 19.30 -11.44 5.70
CA LEU A 58 19.59 -10.56 4.57
C LEU A 58 19.51 -9.08 4.95
N PHE A 59 18.63 -8.70 5.87
CA PHE A 59 18.51 -7.31 6.31
C PHE A 59 19.71 -6.83 7.15
N TYR A 60 20.52 -7.75 7.66
CA TYR A 60 21.81 -7.44 8.26
C TYR A 60 22.95 -7.30 7.23
N ARG A 61 22.69 -7.60 5.94
CA ARG A 61 23.69 -7.46 4.87
C ARG A 61 23.60 -6.06 4.24
N PRO A 62 24.63 -5.20 4.39
CA PRO A 62 24.57 -3.82 3.87
C PRO A 62 24.31 -3.72 2.37
N GLU A 63 24.86 -4.67 1.58
CA GLU A 63 24.66 -4.79 0.13
C GLU A 63 23.16 -4.91 -0.22
N TYR A 64 22.45 -5.77 0.50
CA TYR A 64 21.04 -6.04 0.26
C TYR A 64 20.18 -4.85 0.65
N VAL A 65 20.45 -4.24 1.80
CA VAL A 65 19.77 -3.03 2.27
C VAL A 65 19.96 -1.88 1.29
N LYS A 66 21.19 -1.62 0.85
CA LYS A 66 21.48 -0.60 -0.17
C LYS A 66 20.69 -0.84 -1.45
N LYS A 67 20.57 -2.10 -1.87
CA LYS A 67 19.81 -2.46 -3.08
C LYS A 67 18.31 -2.18 -2.92
N ILE A 68 17.72 -2.51 -1.77
CA ILE A 68 16.32 -2.19 -1.47
C ILE A 68 16.10 -0.67 -1.46
N LEU A 69 16.94 0.08 -0.75
CA LEU A 69 16.83 1.55 -0.68
C LEU A 69 16.93 2.19 -2.07
N TYR A 70 17.89 1.72 -2.89
CA TYR A 70 18.00 2.14 -4.28
C TYR A 70 16.73 1.87 -5.09
N CYS A 71 16.12 0.69 -4.92
CA CYS A 71 14.88 0.34 -5.62
C CYS A 71 13.70 1.22 -5.19
N ILE A 72 13.57 1.54 -3.91
CA ILE A 72 12.52 2.43 -3.40
C ILE A 72 12.71 3.85 -3.95
N ASP A 73 13.94 4.37 -3.94
CA ASP A 73 14.25 5.68 -4.53
C ASP A 73 14.08 5.70 -6.05
N PHE A 74 14.33 4.58 -6.74
CA PHE A 74 14.02 4.46 -8.16
C PHE A 74 12.53 4.66 -8.42
N ILE A 75 11.65 4.03 -7.62
CA ILE A 75 10.19 4.20 -7.74
C ILE A 75 9.83 5.67 -7.59
N LYS A 76 10.35 6.34 -6.56
CA LYS A 76 10.17 7.78 -6.37
C LYS A 76 10.52 8.57 -7.63
N GLY A 77 11.64 8.24 -8.26
CA GLY A 77 12.08 8.88 -9.51
C GLY A 77 11.16 8.65 -10.72
N GLN A 78 10.25 7.66 -10.70
CA GLN A 78 9.32 7.39 -11.80
C GLN A 78 7.95 8.10 -11.65
N VAL A 79 7.66 8.71 -10.50
CA VAL A 79 6.32 9.27 -10.21
C VAL A 79 6.28 10.77 -10.48
N ASP A 80 5.51 11.18 -11.48
CA ASP A 80 5.31 12.60 -11.82
C ASP A 80 4.22 13.27 -10.95
N ALA A 81 3.95 14.55 -11.21
CA ALA A 81 2.94 15.34 -10.49
C ALA A 81 1.48 14.95 -10.79
N GLY A 82 1.24 14.18 -11.84
CA GLY A 82 -0.11 13.73 -12.23
C GLY A 82 -0.59 12.51 -11.46
N LEU A 83 0.34 11.73 -10.91
CA LEU A 83 0.11 10.45 -10.25
C LEU A 83 0.55 10.49 -8.78
N CYS A 84 -0.24 9.85 -7.92
CA CYS A 84 0.17 9.49 -6.58
C CYS A 84 0.37 7.98 -6.50
N VAL A 85 1.50 7.52 -5.99
CA VAL A 85 1.81 6.10 -5.85
C VAL A 85 1.87 5.74 -4.37
N VAL A 86 1.13 4.70 -3.98
CA VAL A 86 1.11 4.16 -2.62
C VAL A 86 1.67 2.75 -2.66
N PHE A 87 2.66 2.43 -1.83
CA PHE A 87 3.24 1.10 -1.76
C PHE A 87 3.78 0.79 -0.36
N GLY A 88 3.69 -0.48 0.02
CA GLY A 88 4.34 -0.96 1.25
C GLY A 88 5.80 -1.34 0.96
N HIS A 89 6.72 -1.08 1.88
CA HIS A 89 8.13 -1.49 1.74
C HIS A 89 8.81 -1.54 3.10
N TYR A 90 10.01 -2.12 3.14
CA TYR A 90 10.87 -2.04 4.31
C TYR A 90 11.69 -0.76 4.32
N ASN A 91 11.87 -0.18 5.49
CA ASN A 91 12.81 0.90 5.69
C ASN A 91 13.65 0.68 6.95
N PHE A 92 14.82 1.32 7.00
CA PHE A 92 15.76 1.21 8.11
C PHE A 92 15.89 2.56 8.81
N TYR A 93 15.55 2.59 10.10
CA TYR A 93 15.73 3.77 10.96
C TYR A 93 16.41 3.34 12.25
N ASP A 94 17.44 4.09 12.67
CA ASP A 94 18.19 3.82 13.90
C ASP A 94 18.66 2.35 14.05
N GLY A 95 19.08 1.75 12.93
CA GLY A 95 19.54 0.36 12.88
C GLY A 95 18.44 -0.70 13.00
N LYS A 96 17.16 -0.31 12.98
CA LYS A 96 16.00 -1.21 13.05
C LYS A 96 15.24 -1.24 11.74
N LEU A 97 14.70 -2.41 11.43
CA LEU A 97 13.81 -2.64 10.30
C LEU A 97 12.38 -2.23 10.66
N PHE A 98 11.73 -1.50 9.77
CA PHE A 98 10.33 -1.10 9.90
C PHE A 98 9.54 -1.46 8.66
N ASP A 99 8.30 -1.88 8.88
CA ASP A 99 7.30 -1.99 7.83
C ASP A 99 6.70 -0.62 7.58
N CYS A 100 6.91 -0.10 6.38
CA CYS A 100 6.49 1.23 5.99
C CYS A 100 5.46 1.16 4.87
N ILE A 101 4.55 2.13 4.83
CA ILE A 101 3.86 2.51 3.61
C ILE A 101 4.38 3.86 3.20
N SER A 102 4.83 3.99 1.95
CA SER A 102 5.17 5.27 1.37
C SER A 102 4.12 5.72 0.37
N VAL A 103 3.86 7.02 0.41
CA VAL A 103 3.06 7.76 -0.56
C VAL A 103 4.01 8.69 -1.29
N VAL A 104 4.08 8.57 -2.61
CA VAL A 104 4.93 9.36 -3.48
C VAL A 104 4.07 10.12 -4.47
N SER A 105 4.38 11.40 -4.67
CA SER A 105 3.84 12.20 -5.78
C SER A 105 4.85 13.27 -6.15
N ASP A 106 4.92 13.66 -7.43
CA ASP A 106 5.84 14.69 -7.91
C ASP A 106 7.30 14.46 -7.47
N HIS A 107 7.77 13.22 -7.64
CA HIS A 107 9.10 12.79 -7.22
C HIS A 107 9.43 13.07 -5.74
N GLN A 108 8.44 13.21 -4.85
CA GLN A 108 8.61 13.45 -3.43
C GLN A 108 7.87 12.42 -2.60
N TYR A 109 8.43 12.06 -1.44
CA TYR A 109 7.69 11.32 -0.42
C TYR A 109 6.75 12.30 0.29
N ILE A 110 5.45 12.13 0.07
CA ILE A 110 4.40 12.91 0.74
C ILE A 110 4.21 12.40 2.17
N LEU A 111 4.32 11.08 2.34
CA LEU A 111 4.15 10.39 3.61
C LEU A 111 4.94 9.08 3.60
N THR A 112 5.55 8.74 4.73
CA THR A 112 6.05 7.39 5.01
C THR A 112 5.63 6.99 6.42
N THR A 113 4.83 5.93 6.55
CA THR A 113 4.40 5.41 7.85
C THR A 113 5.47 4.51 8.47
N ARG A 114 5.44 4.37 9.79
CA ARG A 114 6.25 3.36 10.53
C ARG A 114 5.40 2.54 11.49
N GLU A 115 4.19 3.00 11.77
CA GLU A 115 3.26 2.33 12.65
C GLU A 115 2.45 1.31 11.87
N VAL A 116 2.25 0.15 12.50
CA VAL A 116 1.39 -0.92 12.01
C VAL A 116 0.04 -0.78 12.70
N ASN A 117 -1.05 -1.02 11.98
CA ASN A 117 -2.43 -0.96 12.46
C ASN A 117 -2.94 0.43 12.88
N VAL A 118 -2.14 1.47 12.70
CA VAL A 118 -2.54 2.86 12.86
C VAL A 118 -2.65 3.48 11.46
N PRO A 119 -3.84 3.92 11.03
CA PRO A 119 -3.94 4.57 9.74
C PRO A 119 -3.38 5.99 9.81
N VAL A 120 -2.76 6.44 8.73
CA VAL A 120 -2.17 7.78 8.63
C VAL A 120 -2.81 8.53 7.49
N LEU A 121 -3.25 9.77 7.74
CA LEU A 121 -4.00 10.57 6.78
C LEU A 121 -3.08 11.45 5.93
N PHE A 122 -3.46 11.64 4.68
CA PHE A 122 -2.94 12.66 3.79
C PHE A 122 -4.05 13.21 2.90
N SER A 123 -3.87 14.41 2.36
CA SER A 123 -4.80 15.02 1.41
C SER A 123 -4.27 14.94 -0.01
N TYR A 124 -5.11 14.55 -0.96
CA TYR A 124 -4.74 14.50 -2.36
C TYR A 124 -5.94 14.88 -3.24
N LYS A 125 -5.74 15.87 -4.12
CA LYS A 125 -6.77 16.44 -5.01
C LYS A 125 -8.08 16.77 -4.27
N GLY A 126 -7.96 17.32 -3.06
CA GLY A 126 -9.10 17.72 -2.22
C GLY A 126 -9.86 16.56 -1.55
N GLN A 127 -9.36 15.33 -1.63
CA GLN A 127 -9.90 14.18 -0.90
C GLN A 127 -9.03 13.85 0.31
N SER A 128 -9.66 13.38 1.38
CA SER A 128 -9.05 12.86 2.61
C SER A 128 -8.77 11.36 2.46
N ILE A 129 -7.51 10.96 2.51
CA ILE A 129 -7.09 9.58 2.25
C ILE A 129 -6.32 9.07 3.46
N ALA A 130 -6.67 7.88 3.94
CA ALA A 130 -5.91 7.16 4.95
C ALA A 130 -5.14 6.00 4.30
N VAL A 131 -3.88 5.82 4.68
CA VAL A 131 -3.12 4.59 4.43
C VAL A 131 -3.03 3.78 5.71
N LEU A 132 -3.23 2.46 5.62
CA LEU A 132 -3.13 1.56 6.77
C LEU A 132 -2.16 0.42 6.44
N ASN A 133 -1.10 0.32 7.24
CA ASN A 133 -0.24 -0.85 7.25
C ASN A 133 -0.90 -1.92 8.12
N LEU A 134 -1.70 -2.77 7.49
CA LEU A 134 -2.50 -3.78 8.19
C LEU A 134 -1.66 -5.01 8.49
N ASP A 135 -1.56 -5.36 9.77
CA ASP A 135 -1.19 -6.70 10.21
C ASP A 135 -2.43 -7.59 10.15
N ASP A 136 -2.49 -8.39 9.10
CA ASP A 136 -3.62 -9.24 8.82
C ASP A 136 -3.62 -10.55 9.61
N GLU A 137 -2.56 -10.85 10.37
CA GLU A 137 -2.56 -11.94 11.37
C GLU A 137 -3.52 -11.63 12.51
N LEU A 138 -3.69 -10.35 12.85
CA LEU A 138 -4.64 -9.94 13.90
C LEU A 138 -6.10 -10.26 13.55
N LEU A 139 -6.40 -10.54 12.28
CA LEU A 139 -7.73 -10.97 11.85
C LEU A 139 -8.11 -12.33 12.46
N PHE A 140 -7.15 -13.23 12.70
CA PHE A 140 -7.41 -14.52 13.36
C PHE A 140 -7.81 -14.35 14.82
N HIS A 141 -7.35 -13.27 15.47
CA HIS A 141 -7.62 -13.02 16.88
C HIS A 141 -8.96 -12.31 17.13
N LYS A 142 -9.74 -12.02 16.07
CA LYS A 142 -10.99 -11.22 16.13
C LYS A 142 -10.83 -9.94 16.96
N SER A 143 -9.62 -9.40 17.02
CA SER A 143 -9.34 -8.21 17.82
C SER A 143 -10.15 -7.07 17.23
N GLN A 144 -10.98 -6.43 18.05
CA GLN A 144 -11.75 -5.28 17.62
C GLN A 144 -10.79 -4.15 17.25
N TYR A 145 -10.62 -3.90 15.95
CA TYR A 145 -9.95 -2.70 15.49
C TYR A 145 -10.78 -1.49 15.90
N LYS A 146 -10.25 -0.72 16.85
CA LYS A 146 -10.80 0.58 17.24
C LYS A 146 -10.11 1.64 16.40
N PHE A 147 -10.75 2.00 15.29
CA PHE A 147 -10.38 3.21 14.56
C PHE A 147 -10.71 4.41 15.45
N HIS A 148 -9.74 5.30 15.63
CA HIS A 148 -9.93 6.56 16.33
C HIS A 148 -11.03 7.41 15.66
N ASP A 149 -11.76 8.24 16.40
CA ASP A 149 -12.91 9.01 15.87
C ASP A 149 -12.54 9.94 14.70
N SER A 150 -11.26 10.28 14.55
CA SER A 150 -10.70 11.04 13.42
C SER A 150 -10.87 10.33 12.07
N PHE A 151 -11.20 9.03 12.03
CA PHE A 151 -11.49 8.26 10.81
C PHE A 151 -12.92 8.40 10.30
N SER A 152 -13.81 9.07 11.03
CA SER A 152 -15.19 9.34 10.59
C SER A 152 -15.32 10.29 9.40
N LYS A 153 -14.21 10.84 8.88
CA LYS A 153 -14.17 11.87 7.82
C LYS A 153 -13.18 11.57 6.69
N ILE A 154 -12.83 10.30 6.47
CA ILE A 154 -11.97 9.92 5.33
C ILE A 154 -12.82 9.60 4.11
N ASP A 155 -12.37 10.03 2.93
CA ASP A 155 -13.00 9.67 1.67
C ASP A 155 -12.54 8.27 1.21
N TYR A 156 -11.27 7.92 1.47
CA TYR A 156 -10.67 6.65 1.03
C TYR A 156 -9.77 6.05 2.10
N LEU A 157 -9.83 4.71 2.25
CA LEU A 157 -8.88 3.91 3.00
C LEU A 157 -8.10 3.00 2.04
N VAL A 158 -6.77 3.13 2.03
CA VAL A 158 -5.86 2.41 1.15
C VAL A 158 -5.00 1.46 1.98
N ILE A 159 -4.97 0.18 1.59
CA ILE A 159 -4.29 -0.89 2.34
C ILE A 159 -3.39 -1.67 1.38
N PRO A 160 -2.11 -1.28 1.23
CA PRO A 160 -1.10 -2.09 0.54
C PRO A 160 -0.93 -3.43 1.27
N SER A 161 -1.31 -4.52 0.60
CA SER A 161 -1.33 -5.85 1.22
C SER A 161 0.05 -6.49 1.26
N LYS A 162 0.36 -7.17 2.36
CA LYS A 162 1.46 -8.16 2.52
C LYS A 162 0.95 -9.58 2.86
N SER A 163 -0.34 -9.83 2.60
CA SER A 163 -1.05 -11.06 2.98
C SER A 163 -0.55 -12.31 2.25
N TYR A 164 -0.22 -13.36 2.99
CA TYR A 164 -0.14 -14.73 2.45
C TYR A 164 -1.52 -15.39 2.42
N PHE A 165 -1.63 -16.48 1.65
CA PHE A 165 -2.87 -17.22 1.48
C PHE A 165 -3.16 -18.19 2.61
N THR A 166 -4.37 -18.13 3.13
CA THR A 166 -5.03 -19.29 3.72
C THR A 166 -6.53 -19.23 3.40
N CYS A 167 -7.19 -20.39 3.33
CA CYS A 167 -8.63 -20.45 3.06
C CYS A 167 -9.45 -19.66 4.10
N GLU A 168 -9.03 -19.70 5.37
CA GLU A 168 -9.70 -19.03 6.48
C GLU A 168 -9.52 -17.50 6.45
N LYS A 169 -8.30 -17.04 6.11
CA LYS A 169 -7.93 -15.61 6.11
C LYS A 169 -8.71 -14.80 5.08
N ASN A 170 -9.17 -15.43 3.99
CA ASN A 170 -10.02 -14.77 2.99
C ASN A 170 -11.35 -14.28 3.56
N ASN A 171 -12.02 -15.14 4.34
CA ASN A 171 -13.30 -14.80 4.95
C ASN A 171 -13.12 -13.74 6.03
N LEU A 172 -12.07 -13.87 6.86
CA LEU A 172 -11.75 -12.91 7.90
C LEU A 172 -11.44 -11.51 7.34
N ARG A 173 -10.71 -11.42 6.20
CA ARG A 173 -10.48 -10.14 5.50
C ARG A 173 -11.79 -9.54 5.01
N LEU A 174 -12.67 -10.35 4.42
CA LEU A 174 -13.96 -9.86 3.94
C LEU A 174 -14.83 -9.31 5.08
N GLU A 175 -14.88 -10.00 6.21
CA GLU A 175 -15.58 -9.53 7.42
C GLU A 175 -14.99 -8.21 7.92
N PHE A 176 -13.66 -8.14 8.05
CA PHE A 176 -12.97 -6.91 8.44
C PHE A 176 -13.30 -5.73 7.51
N PHE A 177 -13.17 -5.88 6.19
CA PHE A 177 -13.44 -4.78 5.26
C PHE A 177 -14.90 -4.34 5.28
N LYS A 178 -15.85 -5.27 5.49
CA LYS A 178 -17.27 -4.94 5.67
C LYS A 178 -17.48 -4.12 6.93
N ASP A 179 -16.93 -4.54 8.05
CA ASP A 179 -17.06 -3.84 9.33
C ASP A 179 -16.45 -2.43 9.28
N VAL A 180 -15.30 -2.29 8.64
CA VAL A 180 -14.63 -0.99 8.44
C VAL A 180 -15.46 -0.09 7.52
N ALA A 181 -15.96 -0.61 6.40
CA ALA A 181 -16.79 0.17 5.49
C ALA A 181 -18.09 0.66 6.15
N ILE A 182 -18.73 -0.18 6.96
CA ILE A 182 -19.93 0.18 7.73
C ILE A 182 -19.65 1.26 8.77
N LYS A 183 -18.45 1.27 9.38
CA LYS A 183 -18.08 2.27 10.40
C LYS A 183 -17.65 3.62 9.79
N ILE A 184 -17.14 3.62 8.56
CA ILE A 184 -16.54 4.82 7.92
C ILE A 184 -17.53 5.61 7.06
N ILE A 185 -18.61 5.01 6.55
CA ILE A 185 -19.78 5.66 5.91
C ILE A 185 -19.42 6.75 4.84
N TRP A 186 -19.48 6.27 3.58
CA TRP A 186 -19.43 6.94 2.25
C TRP A 186 -18.07 7.09 1.56
N LYS A 187 -17.92 6.32 0.46
CA LYS A 187 -16.84 6.25 -0.55
C LYS A 187 -15.65 5.30 -0.30
N LEU A 188 -15.86 4.15 0.35
CA LEU A 188 -14.95 3.04 0.09
C LEU A 188 -15.12 2.60 -1.39
N LEU A 189 -14.12 2.87 -2.24
CA LEU A 189 -13.93 2.06 -3.43
C LEU A 189 -13.60 0.66 -2.92
N MET A 190 -14.59 -0.24 -2.90
CA MET A 190 -14.29 -1.66 -2.95
C MET A 190 -13.67 -1.90 -4.34
N PRO A 191 -12.37 -2.24 -4.48
CA PRO A 191 -12.05 -3.15 -5.55
C PRO A 191 -12.72 -4.45 -5.16
N ILE A 192 -13.55 -4.93 -6.08
CA ILE A 192 -14.10 -6.28 -6.15
C ILE A 192 -13.05 -7.26 -5.61
N TYR A 193 -13.19 -7.67 -4.34
CA TYR A 193 -12.57 -8.89 -3.82
C TYR A 193 -13.40 -10.04 -4.37
N MET A 194 -13.25 -10.29 -5.66
CA MET A 194 -13.82 -11.45 -6.33
C MET A 194 -12.93 -11.99 -7.45
N ALA A 195 -11.65 -11.60 -7.44
CA ALA A 195 -10.67 -12.08 -8.39
C ALA A 195 -9.44 -12.62 -7.63
N PHE A 196 -9.36 -13.95 -7.62
CA PHE A 196 -8.14 -14.74 -7.59
C PHE A 196 -7.33 -14.84 -6.30
N MET A 197 -7.50 -16.00 -5.67
CA MET A 197 -6.39 -16.93 -5.54
C MET A 197 -6.75 -18.27 -6.19
N ILE A 198 -6.62 -18.31 -7.51
CA ILE A 198 -6.26 -19.52 -8.24
C ILE A 198 -4.98 -19.16 -8.98
N LEU A 199 -3.86 -19.50 -8.37
CA LEU A 199 -2.66 -20.06 -8.98
C LEU A 199 -1.77 -20.56 -7.84
#